data_AF-A0A376DTE7-F1
#
_entry.id   AF-A0A376DTE7-F1
#
_cell.length_a   1.000
_cell.length_b   1.000
_cell.length_c   1.000
_cell.angle_alpha   90.00
_cell.angle_beta   90.00
_cell.angle_gamma   90.00
#
_symmetry.space_group_name_H-M   'P 1'
#
loop_
_entity.id
_entity.type
_entity.pdbx_description
1 polymer ?
#
loop_
_entity_poly.entity_id
_entity_poly.type
_entity_poly.pdbx_seq_one_letter_code
_entity_poly.pdbx_strand_id
1 'polypeptide(L)' 'MLRNITGQNTQQHIHEKLIEKAKEILTTTNLTVSEIAYQLGFEYPQSFSKLFKSKTNLTPSEYRHSYN' A
#
# COMPACT_ATOMS: atom_id res chain seq x y z
N MET A 1 -29.99 9.13 6.83
CA MET A 1 -28.80 9.95 6.52
C MET A 1 -27.74 9.67 7.58
N LEU A 2 -26.75 8.82 7.31
CA LEU A 2 -25.62 8.53 8.22
C LEU A 2 -24.33 8.81 7.46
N ARG A 3 -24.12 10.09 7.17
CA ARG A 3 -22.82 10.64 6.75
C ARG A 3 -22.29 11.37 7.99
N ASN A 4 -21.01 11.20 8.30
CA ASN A 4 -20.26 11.97 9.31
C ASN A 4 -20.31 11.49 10.75
N ILE A 5 -19.47 10.52 11.11
CA ILE A 5 -18.96 10.44 12.50
C ILE A 5 -17.45 10.23 12.62
N THR A 6 -16.70 10.05 11.52
CA THR A 6 -15.23 9.90 11.62
C THR A 6 -14.42 10.82 10.71
N GLY A 7 -14.99 11.45 9.67
CA GLY A 7 -14.25 12.32 8.73
C GLY A 7 -13.12 11.62 7.93
N GLN A 8 -12.74 10.41 8.34
CA GLN A 8 -11.88 9.45 7.68
C GLN A 8 -12.72 8.20 7.41
N ASN A 9 -12.92 7.87 6.14
CA ASN A 9 -13.69 6.71 5.74
C ASN A 9 -12.98 5.44 6.23
N THR A 10 -13.72 4.38 6.58
CA THR A 10 -13.15 3.06 6.94
C THR A 10 -12.12 2.57 5.91
N GLN A 11 -12.33 2.91 4.63
CA GLN A 11 -11.37 2.67 3.55
C GLN A 11 -10.00 3.33 3.76
N GLN A 12 -9.93 4.53 4.33
CA GLN A 12 -8.67 5.21 4.61
C GLN A 12 -7.83 4.43 5.62
N HIS A 13 -8.45 4.00 6.73
CA HIS A 13 -7.77 3.18 7.74
C HIS A 13 -7.34 1.82 7.17
N ILE A 14 -8.15 1.21 6.31
CA ILE A 14 -7.78 -0.02 5.61
C ILE A 14 -6.56 0.24 4.70
N HIS A 15 -6.58 1.32 3.91
CA HIS A 15 -5.46 1.67 3.05
C HIS A 15 -4.18 1.96 3.84
N GLU A 16 -4.27 2.61 5.00
CA GLU A 16 -3.11 2.86 5.87
C GLU A 16 -2.49 1.56 6.38
N LYS A 17 -3.31 0.68 6.97
CA LYS A 17 -2.89 -0.67 7.40
C LYS A 17 -2.30 -1.48 6.26
N LEU A 18 -2.90 -1.38 5.08
CA LEU A 18 -2.45 -2.07 3.88
C LEU A 18 -1.06 -1.57 3.46
N ILE A 19 -0.83 -0.26 3.49
CA ILE A 19 0.46 0.35 3.17
C ILE A 19 1.52 0.02 4.20
N GLU A 20 1.19 0.00 5.49
CA GLU A 20 2.12 -0.46 6.53
C GLU A 20 2.57 -1.90 6.26
N LYS A 21 1.62 -2.80 5.98
CA LYS A 21 1.94 -4.19 5.66
C LYS A 21 2.76 -4.31 4.37
N ALA A 22 2.46 -3.48 3.36
CA ALA A 22 3.22 -3.46 2.13
C ALA A 22 4.68 -3.01 2.34
N LYS A 23 4.91 -2.00 3.20
CA LYS A 23 6.25 -1.56 3.58
C LYS A 23 7.02 -2.67 4.27
N GLU A 24 6.39 -3.34 5.22
CA GLU A 24 6.97 -4.48 5.94
C GLU A 24 7.37 -5.59 4.97
N ILE A 25 6.48 -5.97 4.03
CA ILE A 25 6.80 -6.99 3.03
C ILE A 25 7.93 -6.53 2.11
N LEU A 26 7.96 -5.26 1.70
CA LEU A 26 9.01 -4.70 0.83
C LEU A 26 10.40 -4.69 1.48
N THR A 27 10.48 -4.58 2.81
CA THR A 27 11.76 -4.55 3.54
C THR A 27 12.18 -5.93 4.06
N THR A 28 11.21 -6.82 4.34
CA THR A 28 11.49 -8.16 4.89
C THR A 28 11.59 -9.24 3.82
N THR A 29 11.01 -9.02 2.64
CA THR A 29 10.98 -10.02 1.56
C THR A 29 11.55 -9.48 0.26
N ASN A 30 11.95 -10.40 -0.61
CA ASN A 30 12.40 -10.08 -1.95
C ASN A 30 11.30 -10.14 -3.02
N LEU A 31 10.03 -10.18 -2.60
CA LEU A 31 8.88 -10.28 -3.50
C LEU A 31 8.82 -9.11 -4.48
N THR A 32 8.29 -9.38 -5.67
CA THR A 32 8.05 -8.36 -6.68
C THR A 32 6.85 -7.50 -6.31
N VAL A 33 6.81 -6.26 -6.81
CA VAL A 33 5.68 -5.34 -6.59
C VAL A 33 4.34 -5.96 -6.99
N SER A 34 4.35 -6.80 -8.03
CA SER A 34 3.18 -7.54 -8.49
C SER A 34 2.70 -8.57 -7.46
N GLU A 35 3.58 -9.40 -6.92
CA GLU A 35 3.23 -10.39 -5.89
C GLU A 35 2.68 -9.74 -4.63
N ILE A 36 3.28 -8.62 -4.21
CA ILE A 36 2.83 -7.85 -3.04
C ILE A 36 1.43 -7.29 -3.31
N ALA A 37 1.18 -6.75 -4.51
CA ALA A 37 -0.14 -6.27 -4.88
C ALA A 37 -1.20 -7.37 -4.82
N TYR A 38 -0.91 -8.55 -5.38
CA TYR A 38 -1.82 -9.69 -5.34
C TYR A 38 -2.06 -10.18 -3.90
N GLN A 39 -1.03 -10.25 -3.06
CA GLN A 39 -1.19 -10.62 -1.65
C GLN A 39 -2.04 -9.63 -0.85
N LEU A 40 -2.00 -8.35 -1.22
CA LEU A 40 -2.78 -7.30 -0.57
C LEU A 40 -4.20 -7.17 -1.15
N GLY A 41 -4.59 -8.05 -2.08
CA GLY A 41 -5.93 -8.12 -2.66
C GLY A 41 -6.16 -7.17 -3.84
N PHE A 42 -5.09 -6.66 -4.47
CA PHE A 42 -5.23 -5.90 -5.71
C PHE A 42 -5.25 -6.84 -6.91
N GLU A 43 -6.26 -6.71 -7.76
CA GLU A 43 -6.29 -7.36 -9.07
C GLU A 43 -5.21 -6.82 -10.02
N TYR A 44 -4.79 -5.56 -9.83
CA TYR A 44 -3.82 -4.89 -10.69
C TYR A 44 -2.68 -4.26 -9.88
N PRO A 45 -1.41 -4.66 -10.13
CA PRO A 45 -0.23 -4.09 -9.48
C PRO A 45 -0.05 -2.58 -9.69
N GLN A 46 -0.57 -2.06 -10.79
CA GLN A 46 -0.51 -0.64 -11.15
C GLN A 46 -1.33 0.21 -10.17
N SER A 47 -2.51 -0.28 -9.76
CA SER A 47 -3.37 0.37 -8.77
C SER A 47 -2.69 0.43 -7.40
N PHE A 48 -2.07 -0.69 -6.98
CA PHE A 48 -1.27 -0.75 -5.77
C PHE A 48 -0.11 0.25 -5.82
N SER A 49 0.65 0.28 -6.92
CA SER A 49 1.81 1.16 -7.08
C SER A 49 1.43 2.64 -6.98
N LYS A 50 0.29 3.02 -7.58
CA LYS A 50 -0.25 4.39 -7.52
C LYS A 50 -0.71 4.75 -6.10
N LEU A 51 -1.39 3.83 -5.42
CA LEU A 51 -1.85 4.03 -4.05
C LEU A 51 -0.67 4.11 -3.07
N PHE A 52 0.32 3.22 -3.21
CA PHE A 52 1.53 3.23 -2.42
C PHE A 52 2.29 4.54 -2.59
N LYS A 53 2.56 4.95 -3.85
CA LYS A 53 3.20 6.24 -4.13
C LYS A 53 2.41 7.42 -3.57
N SER A 54 1.09 7.41 -3.66
CA SER A 54 0.25 8.47 -3.09
C SER A 54 0.32 8.56 -1.56
N LYS A 55 0.66 7.47 -0.87
CA LYS A 55 0.71 7.41 0.61
C LYS A 55 2.13 7.55 1.17
N THR A 56 3.14 7.09 0.45
CA THR A 56 4.54 7.07 0.89
C THR A 56 5.41 8.09 0.15
N ASN A 57 4.88 8.74 -0.89
CA ASN A 57 5.60 9.57 -1.86
C ASN A 57 6.67 8.84 -2.70
N LEU A 58 6.87 7.54 -2.47
CA LEU A 58 7.86 6.71 -3.15
C LEU A 58 7.16 5.55 -3.84
N THR A 59 7.67 5.10 -4.99
CA THR A 59 7.18 3.85 -5.56
C THR A 59 7.60 2.66 -4.68
N PRO A 60 6.87 1.52 -4.74
CA PRO A 60 7.27 0.30 -4.02
C PRO A 60 8.72 -0.12 -4.33
N SER A 61 9.14 0.06 -5.58
CA SER A 61 10.51 -0.25 -6.03
C SER A 61 11.54 0.71 -5.43
N GLU A 62 11.28 2.02 -5.44
CA GLU A 62 12.16 3.02 -4.81
C GLU A 62 12.24 2.81 -3.30
N TYR A 63 11.11 2.50 -2.65
CA TYR A 63 11.08 2.23 -1.22
C TYR A 63 11.95 1.02 -0.86
N ARG A 64 11.88 -0.07 -1.64
CA ARG A 64 12.75 -1.24 -1.45
C ARG A 64 14.23 -0.90 -1.65
N HIS A 65 14.55 -0.07 -2.63
CA HIS A 65 15.93 0.36 -2.90
C HIS A 65 16.48 1.31 -1.83
N SER A 66 15.62 2.08 -1.16
CA SER A 66 16.01 2.95 -0.05
C SER A 66 16.37 2.20 1.24
N TYR A 67 16.03 0.92 1.34
CA TYR A 67 16.28 0.06 2.51
C TYR A 67 17.25 -1.10 2.22
N ASN A 68 17.78 -1.22 0.99
CA ASN A 68 18.91 -2.08 0.64
C ASN A 68 20.20 -1.25 0.57
#